data_AF-A0A3B3YGJ4-F1
#
_entry.id   AF-A0A3B3YGJ4-F1
#
_cell.length_a   1.000
_cell.length_b   1.000
_cell.length_c   1.000
_cell.angle_alpha   90.00
_cell.angle_beta   90.00
_cell.angle_gamma   90.00
#
_symmetry.space_group_name_H-M   'P 1'
#
loop_
_entity.id
_entity.type
_entity.pdbx_description
1 polymer ?
#
loop_
_entity_poly.entity_id
_entity_poly.type
_entity_poly.pdbx_seq_one_letter_code
_entity_poly.pdbx_strand_id
1 'polypeptide(L)'
;MASRIPDEVMIDAALIKELAEVAKDAALLQGVLMRTKESPNSSELVTYAPFTLFPSPVPKSVFLQALSVQTHFNTLVDKISQDIDFLQEALASTIEVDDFTARLFKIHQQILKEGRSQVRISQTCMKESKQHSSYVVEEGITYLILHNTAPSNTKEKTQTK
;
A
#
# COMPACT_ATOMS: atom_id res chain seq x y z
N MET A 1 0.36 -3.87 27.22
CA MET A 1 -1.03 -3.42 26.98
C MET A 1 -0.90 -2.01 26.44
N ALA A 2 -1.46 -1.69 25.26
CA ALA A 2 -1.42 -0.31 24.79
C ALA A 2 -2.21 0.52 25.80
N SER A 3 -1.55 1.46 26.49
CA SER A 3 -2.19 2.37 27.42
C SER A 3 -3.25 3.15 26.63
N ARG A 4 -4.52 2.99 27.01
CA ARG A 4 -5.61 3.80 26.48
C ARG A 4 -5.26 5.27 26.74
N ILE A 5 -5.46 6.13 25.75
CA ILE A 5 -5.28 7.57 25.91
C ILE A 5 -6.17 8.01 27.08
N PRO A 6 -5.66 8.75 28.08
CA PRO A 6 -6.47 9.18 29.21
C PRO A 6 -7.68 9.98 28.71
N ASP A 7 -8.88 9.59 29.12
CA ASP A 7 -10.13 10.21 28.64
C ASP A 7 -10.17 11.72 28.96
N GLU A 8 -9.48 12.14 30.03
CA GLU A 8 -9.28 13.55 30.42
C GLU A 8 -8.64 14.40 29.33
N VAL A 9 -7.67 13.84 28.58
CA VAL A 9 -6.99 14.54 27.48
C VAL A 9 -7.92 14.74 26.29
N MET A 10 -8.87 13.81 26.07
CA MET A 10 -9.81 13.91 24.95
C MET A 10 -10.97 14.88 25.22
N ILE A 11 -11.21 15.26 26.48
CA ILE A 11 -12.29 16.16 26.89
C ILE A 11 -11.86 17.63 26.80
N ASP A 12 -10.58 17.94 27.01
CA ASP A 12 -10.06 19.31 26.95
C ASP A 12 -9.81 19.77 25.50
N ALA A 13 -10.77 20.52 24.96
CA ALA A 13 -10.69 21.07 23.61
C ALA A 13 -9.54 22.07 23.41
N ALA A 14 -9.13 22.80 24.45
CA ALA A 14 -8.04 23.77 24.36
C ALA A 14 -6.70 23.03 24.24
N LEU A 15 -6.48 22.02 25.08
CA LEU A 15 -5.31 21.17 25.04
C LEU A 15 -5.18 20.42 23.71
N ILE A 16 -6.29 19.86 23.19
CA ILE A 16 -6.28 19.18 21.88
C ILE A 16 -5.87 20.12 20.75
N LYS A 17 -6.33 21.38 20.78
CA LYS A 17 -5.95 22.37 19.76
C LYS A 17 -4.46 22.69 19.82
N GLU A 18 -3.92 22.88 21.02
CA GLU A 18 -2.48 23.12 21.21
C GLU A 18 -1.64 21.93 20.73
N LEU A 19 -2.01 20.72 21.13
CA LEU A 19 -1.34 19.49 20.69
C LEU A 19 -1.40 19.31 19.17
N ALA A 20 -2.51 19.67 18.54
CA ALA A 20 -2.65 19.60 17.09
C ALA A 20 -1.68 20.56 16.38
N GLU A 21 -1.46 21.78 16.88
CA GLU A 21 -0.46 22.69 16.30
C GLU A 21 0.96 22.13 16.47
N VAL A 22 1.32 21.66 17.66
CA VAL A 22 2.62 21.04 17.92
C VAL A 22 2.84 19.81 17.02
N ALA A 23 1.82 18.99 16.82
CA ALA A 23 1.90 17.81 15.97
C ALA A 23 2.09 18.16 14.48
N LYS A 24 1.46 19.23 13.98
CA LYS A 24 1.68 19.72 12.62
C LYS A 24 3.13 20.18 12.43
N ASP A 25 3.64 20.97 13.36
CA ASP A 25 5.02 21.45 13.29
C ASP A 25 6.01 20.29 13.35
N ALA A 26 5.78 19.32 14.23
CA ALA A 26 6.58 18.09 14.30
C ALA A 26 6.53 17.30 12.99
N ALA A 27 5.35 17.14 12.38
CA ALA A 27 5.19 16.46 11.09
C ALA A 27 5.99 17.16 9.98
N LEU A 28 5.97 18.49 9.94
CA LEU A 28 6.75 19.28 8.99
C LEU A 28 8.27 19.08 9.19
N LEU A 29 8.74 19.17 10.43
CA LEU A 29 10.17 19.03 10.78
C LEU A 29 10.71 17.61 10.54
N GLN A 30 9.87 16.57 10.72
CA GLN A 30 10.25 15.17 10.51
C GLN A 30 10.07 14.70 9.06
N GLY A 31 9.62 15.57 8.16
CA GLY A 31 9.46 15.23 6.74
C GLY A 31 8.20 14.41 6.41
N VAL A 32 7.19 14.41 7.28
CA VAL A 32 5.86 13.82 7.02
C VAL A 32 5.06 14.80 6.15
N LEU A 33 5.43 14.85 4.86
CA LEU A 33 5.01 15.89 3.93
C LEU A 33 4.27 15.32 2.72
N MET A 34 3.38 16.12 2.15
CA MET A 34 2.72 15.89 0.87
C MET A 34 2.66 17.18 0.07
N ARG A 35 2.73 17.05 -1.26
CA ARG A 35 2.46 18.17 -2.18
C ARG A 35 0.98 18.56 -2.10
N THR A 36 0.71 19.85 -2.28
CA THR A 36 -0.66 20.36 -2.23
C THR A 36 -1.45 19.94 -3.47
N LYS A 37 -2.79 19.97 -3.37
CA LYS A 37 -3.67 19.59 -4.49
C LYS A 37 -3.59 20.60 -5.64
N GLU A 38 -3.29 21.85 -5.32
CA GLU A 38 -3.19 22.96 -6.26
C GLU A 38 -1.90 22.88 -7.09
N SER A 39 -0.81 22.32 -6.52
CA SER A 39 0.47 22.16 -7.20
C SER A 39 1.08 20.76 -7.01
N PRO A 40 0.45 19.70 -7.55
CA PRO A 40 0.85 18.31 -7.31
C PRO A 40 2.21 17.92 -7.91
N ASN A 41 2.72 18.72 -8.85
CA ASN A 41 4.01 18.52 -9.51
C ASN A 41 5.11 19.47 -9.02
N SER A 42 4.79 20.39 -8.09
CA SER A 42 5.77 21.33 -7.53
C SER A 42 6.14 20.91 -6.12
N SER A 43 7.43 21.02 -5.80
CA SER A 43 7.94 20.83 -4.43
C SER A 43 8.14 22.15 -3.68
N GLU A 44 7.85 23.29 -4.32
CA GLU A 44 8.00 24.63 -3.72
C GLU A 44 6.97 24.87 -2.60
N LEU A 45 5.78 24.25 -2.71
CA LEU A 45 4.72 24.34 -1.73
C LEU A 45 4.33 22.92 -1.27
N VAL A 46 4.50 22.65 0.02
CA VAL A 46 4.17 21.38 0.66
C VAL A 46 3.36 21.62 1.93
N THR A 47 2.62 20.60 2.34
CA THR A 47 1.88 20.57 3.61
C THR A 47 2.17 19.25 4.31
N TYR A 48 1.76 19.11 5.58
CA TYR A 48 1.88 17.84 6.28
C TYR A 48 0.97 16.76 5.66
N ALA A 49 1.44 15.52 5.64
CA ALA A 49 0.59 14.39 5.24
C ALA A 49 -0.54 14.21 6.26
N PRO A 50 -1.78 13.81 5.87
CA PRO A 50 -2.83 13.56 6.86
C PRO A 50 -2.44 12.44 7.84
N PHE A 51 -2.54 12.69 9.14
CA PHE A 51 -2.27 11.72 10.21
C PHE A 51 -3.24 11.89 11.38
N THR A 52 -3.34 10.87 12.23
CA THR A 52 -4.16 10.91 13.46
C THR A 52 -3.34 11.46 14.62
N LEU A 53 -3.93 12.37 15.41
CA LEU A 53 -3.25 12.99 16.56
C LEU A 53 -2.74 11.94 17.58
N PHE A 54 -3.48 10.85 17.74
CA PHE A 54 -3.09 9.72 18.57
C PHE A 54 -3.13 8.41 17.78
N PRO A 55 -2.28 7.42 18.13
CA PRO A 55 -2.31 6.12 17.49
C PRO A 55 -3.63 5.39 17.82
N SER A 56 -4.23 4.79 16.80
CA SER A 56 -5.42 3.95 17.00
C SER A 56 -5.03 2.64 17.71
N PRO A 57 -5.81 2.18 18.70
CA PRO A 57 -5.51 0.94 19.42
C PRO A 57 -5.73 -0.28 18.52
N VAL A 58 -4.73 -1.16 18.45
CA VAL A 58 -4.80 -2.41 17.68
C VAL A 58 -4.44 -3.60 18.58
N PRO A 59 -5.23 -4.69 18.59
CA PRO A 59 -4.88 -5.89 19.35
C PRO A 59 -3.53 -6.48 18.91
N LYS A 60 -2.64 -6.73 19.87
CA LYS A 60 -1.28 -7.25 19.60
C LYS A 60 -1.31 -8.61 18.90
N SER A 61 -2.24 -9.49 19.26
CA SER A 61 -2.40 -10.80 18.64
C SER A 61 -2.67 -10.70 17.14
N VAL A 62 -3.61 -9.83 16.76
CA VAL A 62 -3.97 -9.58 15.36
C VAL A 62 -2.81 -8.98 14.58
N PHE A 63 -2.13 -7.99 15.15
CA PHE A 63 -0.95 -7.39 14.50
C PHE A 63 0.14 -8.43 14.22
N LEU A 64 0.44 -9.30 15.20
CA LEU A 64 1.43 -10.36 15.03
C LEU A 64 0.98 -11.43 14.02
N GLN A 65 -0.31 -11.77 13.99
CA GLN A 65 -0.87 -12.68 13.01
C GLN A 65 -0.68 -12.13 11.58
N ALA A 66 -1.07 -10.87 11.34
CA ALA A 66 -0.91 -10.20 10.05
C ALA A 66 0.57 -10.14 9.63
N LEU A 67 1.47 -9.88 10.58
CA LEU A 67 2.91 -9.89 10.33
C LEU A 67 3.41 -11.29 9.91
N SER A 68 2.94 -12.35 10.57
CA SER A 68 3.37 -13.72 10.29
C SER A 68 2.87 -14.26 8.94
N VAL A 69 1.70 -13.83 8.48
CA VAL A 69 1.10 -14.31 7.23
C VAL A 69 1.67 -13.60 6.00
N GLN A 70 2.24 -12.40 6.15
CA GLN A 70 2.77 -11.61 5.02
C GLN A 70 3.79 -12.38 4.19
N THR A 71 4.71 -13.12 4.81
CA THR A 71 5.72 -13.93 4.09
C THR A 71 5.10 -15.07 3.27
N HIS A 72 4.00 -15.63 3.76
CA HIS A 72 3.25 -16.68 3.07
C HIS A 72 2.55 -16.10 1.84
N PHE A 73 1.92 -14.93 1.97
CA PHE A 73 1.32 -14.21 0.82
C PHE A 73 2.36 -13.84 -0.23
N ASN A 74 3.52 -13.34 0.18
CA ASN A 74 4.59 -13.00 -0.76
C ASN A 74 5.00 -14.23 -1.59
N THR A 75 5.15 -15.38 -0.94
CA THR A 75 5.48 -16.65 -1.61
C THR A 75 4.34 -17.14 -2.51
N LEU A 76 3.10 -17.00 -2.06
CA LEU A 76 1.93 -17.40 -2.83
C LEU A 76 1.83 -16.60 -4.13
N VAL A 77 1.94 -15.26 -4.05
CA VAL A 77 1.90 -14.37 -5.21
C VAL A 77 3.06 -14.65 -6.15
N ASP A 78 4.26 -14.89 -5.64
CA ASP A 78 5.42 -15.25 -6.47
C ASP A 78 5.16 -16.53 -7.26
N LYS A 79 4.67 -17.59 -6.60
CA LYS A 79 4.34 -18.87 -7.27
C LYS A 79 3.23 -18.71 -8.30
N ILE A 80 2.15 -18.01 -7.96
CA ILE A 80 1.05 -17.71 -8.88
C ILE A 80 1.54 -16.93 -10.10
N SER A 81 2.44 -15.97 -9.91
CA SER A 81 2.98 -15.16 -11.02
C SER A 81 3.81 -15.95 -12.02
N GLN A 82 4.35 -17.11 -11.60
CA GLN A 82 5.15 -17.99 -12.44
C GLN A 82 4.31 -19.06 -13.15
N ASP A 83 3.09 -19.31 -12.66
CA ASP A 83 2.16 -20.29 -13.21
C ASP A 83 1.29 -19.64 -14.31
N ILE A 84 1.70 -19.86 -15.55
CA ILE A 84 1.10 -19.24 -16.73
C ILE A 84 -0.30 -19.81 -16.97
N ASP A 85 -0.47 -21.11 -16.78
CA ASP A 85 -1.73 -21.81 -17.05
C ASP A 85 -2.79 -21.35 -16.04
N PHE A 86 -2.43 -21.26 -14.76
CA PHE A 86 -3.31 -20.72 -13.73
C PHE A 86 -3.74 -19.28 -14.02
N LEU A 87 -2.80 -18.40 -14.39
CA LEU A 87 -3.12 -17.00 -14.71
C LEU A 87 -4.02 -16.88 -15.95
N GLN A 88 -3.80 -17.72 -16.96
CA GLN A 88 -4.62 -17.71 -18.17
C GLN A 88 -6.05 -18.18 -17.86
N GLU A 89 -6.20 -19.25 -17.08
CA GLU A 89 -7.51 -19.76 -16.67
C GLU A 89 -8.26 -18.75 -15.80
N ALA A 90 -7.60 -18.19 -14.78
CA ALA A 90 -8.21 -17.24 -13.84
C ALA A 90 -8.63 -15.91 -14.51
N LEU A 91 -7.95 -15.49 -15.58
CA LEU A 91 -8.24 -14.24 -16.27
C LEU A 91 -9.04 -14.41 -17.57
N ALA A 92 -9.33 -15.65 -18.00
CA ALA A 92 -9.94 -15.93 -19.30
C ALA A 92 -11.24 -15.15 -19.56
N SER A 93 -12.17 -15.13 -18.60
CA SER A 93 -13.42 -14.37 -18.74
C SER A 93 -13.21 -12.85 -18.63
N THR A 94 -12.18 -12.43 -17.89
CA THR A 94 -11.92 -11.01 -17.60
C THR A 94 -11.30 -10.31 -18.80
N ILE A 95 -10.39 -10.98 -19.52
CA ILE A 95 -9.74 -10.40 -20.72
C ILE A 95 -10.72 -10.17 -21.88
N GLU A 96 -11.87 -10.86 -21.89
CA GLU A 96 -12.90 -10.66 -22.91
C GLU A 96 -13.71 -9.38 -22.69
N VAL A 97 -13.80 -8.91 -21.44
CA VAL A 97 -14.67 -7.79 -21.04
C VAL A 97 -13.90 -6.56 -20.53
N ASP A 98 -12.63 -6.71 -20.17
CA ASP A 98 -11.77 -5.60 -19.71
C ASP A 98 -10.53 -5.41 -20.60
N ASP A 99 -10.59 -4.38 -21.43
CA ASP A 99 -9.51 -3.99 -22.34
C ASP A 99 -8.20 -3.67 -21.60
N PHE A 100 -8.26 -3.15 -20.37
CA PHE A 100 -7.06 -2.82 -19.62
C PHE A 100 -6.28 -4.07 -19.24
N THR A 101 -6.94 -5.04 -18.61
CA THR A 101 -6.36 -6.34 -18.26
C THR A 101 -5.94 -7.13 -19.49
N ALA A 102 -6.73 -7.08 -20.58
CA ALA A 102 -6.38 -7.73 -21.85
C ALA A 102 -5.04 -7.23 -22.42
N ARG A 103 -4.80 -5.92 -22.38
CA ARG A 103 -3.52 -5.33 -22.82
C ARG A 103 -2.35 -5.77 -21.94
N LEU A 104 -2.51 -5.80 -20.62
CA LEU A 104 -1.48 -6.28 -19.69
C LEU A 104 -1.15 -7.77 -19.94
N PHE A 105 -2.17 -8.59 -20.14
CA PHE A 105 -2.01 -10.01 -20.42
C PHE A 105 -1.31 -10.26 -21.77
N LYS A 106 -1.60 -9.44 -22.78
CA LYS A 106 -0.91 -9.49 -24.08
C LYS A 106 0.59 -9.20 -23.96
N ILE A 107 0.96 -8.21 -23.14
CA ILE A 107 2.38 -7.90 -22.86
C ILE A 107 3.04 -9.10 -22.17
N HIS A 108 2.38 -9.69 -21.17
CA HIS A 108 2.87 -10.89 -20.48
C HIS A 108 3.12 -12.05 -21.45
N GLN A 109 2.17 -12.35 -22.34
CA GLN A 109 2.32 -13.40 -23.35
C GLN A 109 3.45 -13.12 -24.35
N GLN A 110 3.64 -11.85 -24.76
CA GLN A 110 4.72 -11.47 -25.66
C GLN A 110 6.10 -11.75 -25.04
N ILE A 111 6.29 -11.36 -23.77
CA ILE A 111 7.54 -11.60 -23.03
C ILE A 111 7.83 -13.10 -22.88
N LEU A 112 6.79 -13.91 -22.67
CA LEU A 112 6.95 -15.37 -22.59
C LEU A 112 7.41 -15.98 -23.92
N LYS A 113 6.89 -15.49 -25.06
CA LYS A 113 7.27 -15.96 -26.40
C LYS A 113 8.68 -15.54 -26.81
N GLU A 114 9.09 -14.34 -26.44
CA GLU A 114 10.45 -13.82 -26.72
C GLU A 114 11.53 -14.50 -25.87
N GLY A 115 11.12 -15.28 -24.86
CA GLY A 115 12.01 -15.86 -23.87
C GLY A 115 12.35 -14.83 -22.78
N ARG A 116 12.39 -15.28 -21.51
CA ARG A 116 12.67 -14.41 -20.36
C ARG A 116 14.09 -13.83 -20.47
N SER A 117 14.22 -12.65 -21.09
CA SER A 117 15.46 -11.87 -21.12
C SER A 117 15.83 -11.31 -19.74
N GLN A 118 14.83 -11.15 -18.86
CA GLN A 118 15.01 -10.91 -17.42
C GLN A 118 15.36 -12.23 -16.72
N VAL A 119 16.64 -12.60 -16.75
CA VAL A 119 17.17 -13.81 -16.11
C VAL A 119 17.06 -13.65 -14.59
N ARG A 120 16.03 -14.30 -14.02
CA ARG A 120 15.69 -14.31 -12.60
C ARG A 120 15.29 -12.93 -12.06
N ILE A 121 14.07 -12.85 -11.56
CA ILE A 121 13.79 -12.06 -10.35
C ILE A 121 14.71 -12.68 -9.29
N SER A 122 15.97 -12.24 -9.25
CA SER A 122 16.94 -12.73 -8.29
C SER A 122 16.34 -12.53 -6.90
N GLN A 123 16.73 -13.33 -5.92
CA GLN A 123 16.30 -13.17 -4.52
C GLN A 123 16.45 -11.72 -3.99
N THR A 124 17.24 -10.89 -4.68
CA THR A 124 17.34 -9.45 -4.51
C THR A 124 16.06 -8.68 -4.91
N CYS A 125 15.39 -9.01 -6.01
CA CYS A 125 14.14 -8.34 -6.45
C CYS A 125 12.91 -8.79 -5.62
N MET A 126 12.95 -9.96 -4.96
CA MET A 126 11.99 -10.26 -3.89
C MET A 126 12.08 -9.29 -2.70
N LYS A 127 13.21 -8.60 -2.50
CA LYS A 127 13.30 -7.50 -1.54
C LYS A 127 12.70 -6.19 -2.07
N GLU A 128 12.54 -6.05 -3.38
CA GLU A 128 12.05 -4.83 -4.05
C GLU A 128 10.57 -4.90 -4.46
N SER A 129 9.98 -6.10 -4.52
CA SER A 129 8.54 -6.26 -4.69
C SER A 129 7.81 -5.77 -3.44
N LYS A 130 7.51 -4.47 -3.42
CA LYS A 130 6.67 -3.84 -2.40
C LYS A 130 5.25 -4.36 -2.53
N GLN A 131 4.97 -5.40 -1.77
CA GLN A 131 3.61 -5.89 -1.58
C GLN A 131 3.02 -5.25 -0.32
N HIS A 132 1.75 -4.88 -0.39
CA HIS A 132 1.01 -4.31 0.73
C HIS A 132 -0.31 -5.05 0.92
N SER A 133 -0.51 -5.61 2.10
CA SER A 133 -1.73 -6.32 2.45
C SER A 133 -2.54 -5.49 3.45
N SER A 134 -3.80 -5.22 3.13
CA SER A 134 -4.71 -4.41 3.95
C SER A 134 -5.71 -5.31 4.69
N TYR A 135 -5.84 -5.10 6.00
CA TYR A 135 -6.67 -5.92 6.88
C TYR A 135 -7.70 -5.06 7.63
N VAL A 136 -8.84 -5.67 7.95
CA VAL A 136 -9.82 -5.13 8.91
C VAL A 136 -10.04 -6.15 10.01
N VAL A 137 -10.31 -5.64 11.22
CA VAL A 137 -10.61 -6.44 12.40
C VAL A 137 -12.06 -6.21 12.77
N GLU A 138 -12.87 -7.26 12.68
CA GLU A 138 -14.26 -7.26 13.13
C GLU A 138 -14.46 -8.37 14.15
N GLU A 139 -15.05 -8.05 15.31
CA GLU A 139 -15.33 -9.00 16.39
C GLU A 139 -14.14 -9.87 16.83
N GLY A 140 -12.92 -9.35 16.69
CA GLY A 140 -11.68 -10.07 17.03
C GLY A 140 -11.17 -11.02 15.95
N ILE A 141 -11.82 -11.07 14.79
CA ILE A 141 -11.39 -11.81 13.60
C ILE A 141 -10.70 -10.85 12.63
N THR A 142 -9.57 -11.30 12.07
CA THR A 142 -8.79 -10.56 11.08
C THR A 142 -9.20 -10.97 9.67
N TYR A 143 -9.66 -10.01 8.87
CA TYR A 143 -10.04 -10.20 7.48
C TYR A 143 -9.04 -9.53 6.54
N LEU A 144 -8.53 -10.27 5.56
CA LEU A 144 -7.79 -9.69 4.44
C LEU A 144 -8.79 -9.04 3.47
N ILE A 145 -8.63 -7.74 3.22
CA ILE A 145 -9.49 -7.01 2.28
C ILE A 145 -8.85 -6.97 0.90
N LEU A 146 -7.58 -6.55 0.85
CA LEU A 146 -6.87 -6.30 -0.40
C LEU A 146 -5.40 -6.69 -0.26
N HIS A 147 -4.85 -7.26 -1.34
CA HIS A 147 -3.43 -7.54 -1.47
C HIS A 147 -2.89 -6.84 -2.71
N ASN A 148 -2.17 -5.74 -2.50
CA ASN A 148 -1.60 -4.93 -3.56
C ASN A 148 -0.20 -5.44 -3.90
N THR A 149 0.00 -5.81 -5.16
CA THR A 149 1.27 -6.30 -5.70
C THR A 149 1.96 -5.30 -6.63
N ALA A 150 1.26 -4.21 -6.98
CA ALA A 150 1.76 -3.12 -7.78
C ALA A 150 1.60 -1.79 -7.03
N PRO A 151 2.51 -0.82 -7.23
CA PRO A 151 2.35 0.50 -6.64
C PRO A 151 1.05 1.14 -7.17
N SER A 152 0.34 1.85 -6.28
CA SER A 152 -0.72 2.76 -6.70
C SER A 152 -0.10 3.84 -7.57
N ASN A 153 -0.31 3.73 -8.89
CA ASN A 153 0.27 4.63 -9.86
C ASN A 153 -0.47 5.98 -9.77
N THR A 154 -0.08 6.85 -8.84
CA THR A 154 -0.48 8.25 -8.83
C THR A 154 0.16 8.86 -10.07
N LYS A 155 -0.61 8.96 -11.16
CA LYS A 155 -0.13 9.39 -12.48
C LYS A 155 0.68 10.68 -12.35
N GLU A 156 2.00 10.55 -12.43
CA GLU A 156 2.92 11.64 -12.71
C GLU A 156 2.66 12.02 -14.18
N LYS A 157 1.74 12.96 -14.40
CA LYS A 157 1.59 13.62 -15.70
C LYS A 157 2.81 14.51 -15.88
N THR A 158 3.88 13.94 -16.40
CA THR A 158 4.95 14.68 -17.06
C THR A 158 4.34 15.32 -18.30
N GLN A 159 3.85 16.55 -18.17
CA GLN A 159 3.63 17.43 -19.31
C GLN A 159 5.01 17.95 -19.73
N THR A 160 5.65 17.24 -20.65
CA THR A 160 6.75 17.79 -21.45
C THR A 160 6.16 18.86 -22.36
N LYS A 161 6.70 20.08 -22.27
CA LYS A 161 6.49 21.15 -23.23
C LYS A 161 7.68 21.19 -24.18
#